data_AF-A0A2A4EQ64-F1
#
_entry.id   AF-A0A2A4EQ64-F1
#
_cell.length_a   1.000
_cell.length_b   1.000
_cell.length_c   1.000
_cell.angle_alpha   90.00
_cell.angle_beta   90.00
_cell.angle_gamma   90.00
#
_symmetry.space_group_name_H-M   'P 1'
#
loop_
_entity.id
_entity.type
_entity.pdbx_description
1 polymer ?
#
loop_
_entity_poly.entity_id
_entity_poly.type
_entity_poly.pdbx_seq_one_letter_code
_entity_poly.pdbx_strand_id
1 'polypeptide(L)'
;MQLAASSVMGMSAYDGMAGLIIGILLHFFVSIVPALAYGLIAWRLPAVNRWAWIGGPVLGIAVFFFMGLVVLPRSAFTTPASVTPMPYLPALLIHMFGLGLPIALLIQRGWAKSDDIRR
;
A
#
# COMPACT_ATOMS: atom_id res chain seq x y z
N MET A 1 -4.93 -12.74 1.58
CA MET A 1 -3.80 -12.69 2.54
C MET A 1 -2.73 -13.71 2.20
N GLN A 2 -3.03 -14.99 1.98
CA GLN A 2 -2.02 -15.98 1.54
C GLN A 2 -1.28 -15.58 0.25
N LEU A 3 -1.95 -14.90 -0.69
CA LEU A 3 -1.31 -14.31 -1.87
C LEU A 3 -0.17 -13.33 -1.54
N ALA A 4 -0.29 -12.57 -0.45
CA ALA A 4 0.80 -11.71 -0.01
C ALA A 4 1.96 -12.54 0.58
N ALA A 5 1.66 -13.59 1.34
CA ALA A 5 2.68 -14.49 1.89
C ALA A 5 3.45 -15.27 0.82
N SER A 6 2.85 -15.54 -0.34
CA SER A 6 3.54 -16.23 -1.43
C SER A 6 4.77 -15.45 -1.92
N SER A 7 4.82 -14.12 -1.73
CA SER A 7 6.01 -13.32 -2.02
C SER A 7 7.26 -13.74 -1.24
N VAL A 8 7.12 -14.39 -0.09
CA VAL A 8 8.26 -14.87 0.72
C VAL A 8 8.31 -16.41 0.76
N MET A 9 7.14 -17.06 0.78
CA MET A 9 7.03 -18.51 1.01
C MET A 9 6.82 -19.34 -0.27
N GLY A 10 6.59 -18.71 -1.42
CA GLY A 10 6.19 -19.42 -2.62
C GLY A 10 4.87 -20.16 -2.45
N MET A 11 4.76 -21.38 -3.00
CA MET A 11 3.54 -22.18 -2.95
C MET A 11 3.19 -22.69 -1.53
N SER A 12 4.17 -22.78 -0.63
CA SER A 12 3.92 -23.21 0.76
C SER A 12 3.04 -22.22 1.56
N ALA A 13 2.85 -21.00 1.05
CA ALA A 13 1.92 -20.02 1.63
C ALA A 13 0.46 -20.50 1.69
N TYR A 14 0.10 -21.50 0.89
CA TYR A 14 -1.28 -21.99 0.77
C TYR A 14 -1.58 -23.22 1.64
N ASP A 15 -0.55 -23.84 2.23
CA ASP A 15 -0.67 -25.14 2.91
C ASP A 15 -1.15 -25.06 4.36
N GLY A 16 -1.53 -23.87 4.85
CA GLY A 16 -2.07 -23.73 6.21
C GLY A 16 -2.11 -22.30 6.75
N MET A 17 -2.13 -22.19 8.08
CA MET A 17 -2.32 -20.92 8.80
C MET A 17 -1.08 -20.01 8.79
N ALA A 18 0.12 -20.56 8.62
CA ALA A 18 1.34 -19.77 8.58
C ALA A 18 1.31 -18.71 7.47
N GLY A 19 0.86 -19.07 6.26
CA GLY A 19 0.72 -18.13 5.15
C GLY A 19 -0.39 -17.09 5.37
N LEU A 20 -1.42 -17.39 6.15
CA LEU A 20 -2.42 -16.39 6.54
C LEU A 20 -1.79 -15.33 7.45
N ILE A 21 -1.07 -15.75 8.50
CA ILE A 21 -0.42 -14.85 9.48
C ILE A 21 0.64 -14.00 8.79
N ILE A 22 1.56 -14.63 8.05
CA ILE A 22 2.62 -13.92 7.31
C ILE A 22 1.99 -12.97 6.28
N GLY A 23 0.93 -13.40 5.62
CA GLY A 23 0.24 -12.59 4.62
C GLY A 23 -0.40 -11.35 5.22
N ILE A 24 -0.99 -11.47 6.41
CA ILE A 24 -1.55 -10.33 7.15
C ILE A 24 -0.44 -9.35 7.55
N LEU A 25 0.65 -9.86 8.13
CA LEU A 25 1.81 -9.03 8.51
C LEU A 25 2.38 -8.27 7.31
N LEU A 26 2.56 -8.96 6.18
CA LEU A 26 3.01 -8.33 4.94
C LEU A 26 2.00 -7.31 4.41
N HIS A 27 0.70 -7.59 4.48
CA HIS A 27 -0.33 -6.66 4.03
C HIS A 27 -0.31 -5.35 4.83
N PHE A 28 -0.17 -5.44 6.15
CA PHE A 28 0.02 -4.25 6.99
C PHE A 28 1.35 -3.55 6.70
N PHE A 29 2.44 -4.29 6.56
CA PHE A 29 3.75 -3.71 6.23
C PHE A 29 3.70 -2.88 4.94
N VAL A 30 3.14 -3.43 3.85
CA VAL A 30 3.05 -2.72 2.57
C VAL A 30 2.04 -1.57 2.56
N SER A 31 1.15 -1.49 3.55
CA SER A 31 0.23 -0.37 3.73
C SER A 31 0.82 0.74 4.62
N ILE A 32 1.50 0.36 5.70
CA ILE A 32 2.11 1.28 6.67
C ILE A 32 3.32 1.98 6.07
N VAL A 33 4.19 1.29 5.34
CA VAL A 33 5.41 1.91 4.78
C VAL A 33 5.09 3.08 3.84
N PRO A 34 4.19 2.96 2.84
CA PRO A 34 3.78 4.10 2.03
C PRO A 34 3.09 5.19 2.82
N ALA A 35 2.30 4.84 3.85
CA ALA A 35 1.66 5.83 4.71
C ALA A 35 2.67 6.67 5.51
N LEU A 36 3.69 6.02 6.08
CA LEU A 36 4.78 6.70 6.77
C LEU A 36 5.59 7.57 5.81
N ALA A 37 5.90 7.06 4.60
CA ALA A 37 6.60 7.82 3.58
C ALA A 37 5.82 9.08 3.18
N TYR A 38 4.52 8.94 2.91
CA TYR A 38 3.65 10.07 2.60
C TYR A 38 3.59 11.06 3.76
N GLY A 39 3.43 10.58 4.99
CA GLY A 39 3.40 11.43 6.19
C GLY A 39 4.69 12.22 6.39
N LEU A 40 5.85 11.60 6.13
CA LEU A 40 7.15 12.26 6.22
C LEU A 40 7.36 13.30 5.11
N ILE A 41 6.89 13.00 3.89
CA ILE A 41 6.92 13.96 2.78
C ILE A 41 6.00 15.14 3.07
N ALA A 42 4.77 14.86 3.49
CA ALA A 42 3.83 15.88 3.94
C ALA A 42 4.49 16.75 5.01
N TRP A 43 5.18 16.14 5.99
CA TRP A 43 5.91 16.81 7.09
C TRP A 43 6.89 17.87 6.61
N ARG A 44 7.67 17.54 5.58
CA ARG A 44 8.65 18.47 5.01
C ARG A 44 8.06 19.42 3.99
N LEU A 45 6.98 19.03 3.30
CA LEU A 45 6.35 19.77 2.21
C LEU A 45 4.84 19.91 2.48
N PRO A 46 4.42 20.89 3.30
CA PRO A 46 3.01 21.06 3.67
C PRO A 46 2.07 21.24 2.48
N ALA A 47 2.59 21.72 1.34
CA ALA A 47 1.86 21.80 0.08
C ALA A 47 1.29 20.45 -0.35
N VAL A 48 2.03 19.35 -0.19
CA VAL A 48 1.55 17.98 -0.52
C VAL A 48 0.31 17.64 0.32
N ASN A 49 0.32 18.04 1.59
CA ASN A 49 -0.81 17.80 2.49
C ASN A 49 -2.02 18.65 2.14
N ARG A 50 -1.85 19.89 1.64
CA ARG A 50 -2.96 20.75 1.18
C ARG A 50 -3.72 20.13 0.00
N TRP A 51 -3.02 19.44 -0.89
CA TRP A 51 -3.57 18.79 -2.07
C TRP A 51 -3.63 17.26 -1.93
N ALA A 52 -3.99 16.77 -0.74
CA ALA A 52 -4.03 15.34 -0.44
C ALA A 52 -4.89 14.50 -1.41
N TRP A 53 -5.92 15.11 -2.02
CA TRP A 53 -6.74 14.47 -3.04
C TRP A 53 -5.99 14.17 -4.36
N ILE A 54 -4.90 14.90 -4.66
CA ILE A 54 -3.96 14.58 -5.75
C ILE A 54 -2.82 13.71 -5.22
N GLY A 55 -2.27 14.07 -4.05
CA GLY A 55 -1.13 13.37 -3.45
C GLY A 55 -1.41 11.90 -3.19
N GLY A 56 -2.63 11.55 -2.78
CA GLY A 56 -3.06 10.17 -2.57
C GLY A 56 -3.03 9.32 -3.84
N PRO A 57 -3.73 9.71 -4.92
CA PRO A 57 -3.63 9.01 -6.21
C PRO A 57 -2.19 8.90 -6.73
N VAL A 58 -1.37 9.95 -6.62
CA VAL A 58 0.05 9.91 -7.02
C VAL A 58 0.84 8.88 -6.20
N LEU A 59 0.62 8.83 -4.89
CA LEU A 59 1.18 7.79 -4.02
C LEU A 59 0.75 6.39 -4.48
N GLY A 60 -0.54 6.20 -4.79
CA GLY A 60 -1.07 4.93 -5.27
C GLY A 60 -0.42 4.47 -6.58
N ILE A 61 -0.23 5.37 -7.54
CA ILE A 61 0.51 5.10 -8.78
C ILE A 61 1.94 4.66 -8.46
N ALA A 62 2.64 5.40 -7.61
CA ALA A 62 4.02 5.08 -7.23
C ALA A 62 4.12 3.69 -6.57
N VAL A 63 3.21 3.36 -5.65
CA VAL A 63 3.16 2.04 -4.99
C VAL A 63 2.86 0.93 -6.00
N PHE A 64 1.90 1.14 -6.90
CA PHE A 64 1.54 0.15 -7.92
C PHE A 64 2.76 -0.22 -8.78
N PHE A 65 3.48 0.77 -9.31
CA PHE A 65 4.68 0.52 -10.11
C PHE A 65 5.81 -0.05 -9.27
N PHE A 66 6.00 0.41 -8.03
CA PHE A 66 7.03 -0.15 -7.14
C PHE A 66 6.79 -1.63 -6.85
N MET A 67 5.54 -2.02 -6.62
CA MET A 67 5.18 -3.43 -6.44
C MET A 67 5.47 -4.23 -7.71
N GLY A 68 4.99 -3.78 -8.86
CA GLY A 68 5.13 -4.50 -10.12
C GLY A 68 6.56 -4.59 -10.64
N LEU A 69 7.38 -3.56 -10.45
CA LEU A 69 8.71 -3.45 -11.06
C LEU A 69 9.84 -3.85 -10.11
N VAL A 70 9.64 -3.77 -8.80
CA VAL A 70 10.72 -3.98 -7.82
C VAL A 70 10.40 -5.14 -6.89
N VAL A 71 9.23 -5.12 -6.24
CA VAL A 71 8.91 -6.10 -5.20
C VAL A 71 8.63 -7.47 -5.81
N LEU A 72 7.64 -7.55 -6.71
CA LEU A 72 7.21 -8.84 -7.26
C LEU A 72 8.34 -9.56 -8.02
N PRO A 73 9.12 -8.92 -8.91
CA PRO A 73 10.20 -9.59 -9.64
C PRO A 73 11.34 -10.10 -8.76
N ARG A 74 11.52 -9.52 -7.56
CA ARG A 74 12.59 -9.91 -6.62
C ARG A 74 12.12 -10.86 -5.52
N SER A 75 10.85 -11.21 -5.53
CA SER A 75 10.21 -12.02 -4.50
C SER A 75 9.97 -13.45 -4.98
N ALA A 76 9.63 -14.36 -4.07
CA ALA A 76 9.18 -15.71 -4.40
C ALA A 76 7.72 -15.76 -4.88
N PHE A 77 7.14 -14.59 -5.25
CA PHE A 77 5.73 -14.44 -5.53
C PHE A 77 5.26 -15.42 -6.58
N THR A 78 4.25 -16.18 -6.18
CA THR A 78 3.60 -17.19 -7.02
C THR A 78 2.12 -17.21 -6.72
N THR A 79 1.35 -17.68 -7.69
CA THR A 79 -0.10 -17.73 -7.63
C THR A 79 -0.57 -19.14 -8.02
N PRO A 80 -1.51 -19.75 -7.28
CA PRO A 80 -2.15 -20.98 -7.68
C PRO A 80 -2.84 -20.81 -9.03
N ALA A 81 -2.92 -21.87 -9.83
CA ALA A 81 -3.54 -21.83 -11.15
C ALA A 81 -5.04 -21.42 -11.12
N SER A 82 -5.71 -21.55 -9.97
CA SER A 82 -7.09 -21.12 -9.75
C SER A 82 -7.25 -19.61 -9.55
N VAL A 83 -6.15 -18.87 -9.36
CA VAL A 83 -6.18 -17.42 -9.09
C VAL A 83 -5.90 -16.67 -10.39
N THR A 84 -6.94 -16.04 -10.93
CA THR A 84 -6.78 -15.14 -12.07
C THR A 84 -6.24 -13.78 -11.61
N PRO A 85 -5.14 -13.27 -12.20
CA PRO A 85 -4.64 -11.94 -11.89
C PRO A 85 -5.69 -10.86 -12.17
N MET A 86 -5.76 -9.86 -11.30
CA MET A 86 -6.61 -8.69 -11.54
C MET A 86 -6.11 -7.93 -12.78
N PRO A 87 -7.00 -7.50 -13.70
CA PRO A 87 -6.58 -6.70 -14.85
C PRO A 87 -5.89 -5.40 -14.41
N TYR A 88 -5.00 -4.89 -15.26
CA TYR A 88 -4.11 -3.78 -14.95
C TYR A 88 -4.85 -2.51 -14.50
N LEU A 89 -5.91 -2.11 -15.22
CA LEU A 89 -6.62 -0.86 -14.92
C LEU A 89 -7.34 -0.91 -13.54
N PRO A 90 -8.18 -1.91 -13.22
CA PRO A 90 -8.71 -2.08 -11.87
C PRO A 90 -7.64 -2.14 -10.78
N ALA A 91 -6.52 -2.82 -11.06
CA ALA A 91 -5.41 -2.90 -10.12
C ALA A 91 -4.77 -1.53 -9.88
N LEU A 92 -4.61 -0.70 -10.91
CA LEU A 92 -4.13 0.67 -10.74
C LEU A 92 -5.12 1.53 -9.93
N LEU A 93 -6.41 1.44 -10.26
CA LEU A 93 -7.47 2.22 -9.59
C LEU A 93 -7.59 1.88 -8.10
N ILE A 94 -7.50 0.60 -7.71
CA ILE A 94 -7.54 0.22 -6.29
C ILE A 94 -6.32 0.77 -5.53
N HIS A 95 -5.14 0.87 -6.15
CA HIS A 95 -3.97 1.48 -5.51
C HIS A 95 -4.14 2.99 -5.35
N MET A 96 -4.67 3.67 -6.36
CA MET A 96 -4.92 5.12 -6.32
C MET A 96 -5.98 5.50 -5.29
N PHE A 97 -7.15 4.86 -5.37
CA PHE A 97 -8.34 5.27 -4.63
C PHE A 97 -8.63 4.41 -3.41
N GLY A 98 -8.24 3.15 -3.41
CA GLY A 98 -8.41 2.23 -2.28
C GLY A 98 -7.28 2.30 -1.26
N LEU A 99 -6.06 2.62 -1.69
CA LEU A 99 -4.89 2.72 -0.80
C LEU A 99 -4.38 4.16 -0.65
N GLY A 100 -4.04 4.80 -1.76
CA GLY A 100 -3.36 6.11 -1.73
C GLY A 100 -4.23 7.24 -1.19
N LEU A 101 -5.45 7.38 -1.69
CA LEU A 101 -6.37 8.45 -1.29
C LEU A 101 -6.75 8.38 0.21
N PRO A 102 -7.15 7.23 0.78
CA PRO A 102 -7.44 7.13 2.21
C PRO A 102 -6.25 7.50 3.09
N ILE A 103 -5.04 7.02 2.74
CA ILE A 103 -3.80 7.35 3.46
C ILE A 103 -3.59 8.87 3.48
N ALA A 104 -3.63 9.51 2.32
CA ALA A 104 -3.37 10.94 2.19
C ALA A 104 -4.38 11.78 2.97
N LEU A 105 -5.66 11.43 2.91
CA LEU A 105 -6.73 12.13 3.62
C LEU A 105 -6.66 11.94 5.15
N LEU A 106 -6.31 10.73 5.62
CA LEU A 106 -6.12 10.48 7.05
C LEU A 106 -4.97 11.31 7.63
N ILE A 107 -3.85 11.41 6.90
CA ILE A 107 -2.70 12.21 7.29
C ILE A 107 -3.06 13.71 7.31
N GLN A 108 -3.76 14.18 6.27
CA GLN A 108 -4.25 15.56 6.20
C GLN A 108 -5.14 15.92 7.40
N ARG A 109 -6.08 15.05 7.75
CA ARG A 109 -6.99 15.24 8.89
C ARG A 109 -6.25 15.21 10.23
N GLY A 110 -5.34 14.27 10.42
CA GLY A 110 -4.55 14.16 11.66
C GLY A 110 -3.72 15.41 11.93
N TRP A 111 -3.21 16.03 10.88
CA TRP A 111 -2.45 17.25 10.94
C TRP A 111 -3.28 18.49 11.28
N ALA A 112 -4.42 18.68 10.61
CA ALA A 112 -5.31 19.80 10.90
C ALA A 112 -5.71 19.82 12.38
N LYS A 113 -5.96 18.64 12.97
CA LYS A 113 -6.21 18.49 14.41
C LYS A 113 -5.01 18.88 15.28
N SER A 114 -3.78 18.57 14.85
CA SER A 114 -2.56 18.90 15.60
C SER A 114 -2.23 20.39 15.61
N ASP A 115 -2.67 21.12 14.59
CA ASP A 115 -2.49 22.57 14.51
C ASP A 115 -3.55 23.31 15.36
N ASP A 116 -4.76 22.76 15.46
CA ASP A 116 -5.83 23.26 16.34
C ASP A 116 -5.44 23.15 17.82
N ILE A 117 -4.85 22.02 18.25
CA ILE A 117 -4.36 21.83 19.63
C ILE A 117 -3.21 22.78 20.00
N ARG A 118 -2.45 23.26 19.01
CA ARG A 118 -1.26 24.12 19.22
C ARG A 118 -1.56 25.62 19.21
N ARG A 119 -2.80 26.03 18.94
CA ARG A 119 -3.27 27.42 18.98
C ARG A 119 -4.00 27.71 20.28
#